data_AF-A0A955V0J3-F1
#
_entry.id   AF-A0A955V0J3-F1
#
_cell.length_a   1.000
_cell.length_b   1.000
_cell.length_c   1.000
_cell.angle_alpha   90.00
_cell.angle_beta   90.00
_cell.angle_gamma   90.00
#
_symmetry.space_group_name_H-M   'P 1'
#
loop_
_entity.id
_entity.type
_entity.pdbx_description
1 polymer ?
#
loop_
_entity_poly.entity_id
_entity_poly.type
_entity_poly.pdbx_seq_one_letter_code
_entity_poly.pdbx_strand_id
1 'polypeptide(L)'
;MIDRRAALRPLAEIVECAFAAGADWLQVRDRELDGRALLALVCELGAAAFRGAAAAARGGADAVAPRILVNRRRDVALAARAALAHEGVDGAAIGVHLGFDAVGVAEARRLVGERALVGVSAHDA
;
A
#
# COMPACT_ATOMS: atom_id res chain seq x y z
N MET A 1 4.00 8.27 -0.18
CA MET A 1 5.03 7.23 0.10
C MET A 1 5.52 7.44 1.51
N ILE A 2 5.64 6.38 2.31
CA ILE A 2 6.18 6.45 3.68
C ILE A 2 7.62 5.95 3.73
N ASP A 3 8.40 6.48 4.68
CA ASP A 3 9.72 5.99 5.07
C ASP A 3 9.76 5.95 6.61
N ARG A 4 10.02 4.76 7.17
CA ARG A 4 10.03 4.53 8.62
C ARG A 4 11.12 5.32 9.34
N ARG A 5 12.27 5.58 8.70
CA ARG A 5 13.39 6.29 9.32
C ARG A 5 13.14 7.79 9.46
N ALA A 6 12.27 8.34 8.61
CA ALA A 6 11.94 9.76 8.61
C ALA A 6 10.74 10.12 9.51
N ALA A 7 10.07 9.13 10.09
CA ALA A 7 8.85 9.34 10.86
C ALA A 7 9.15 9.94 12.24
N LEU A 8 8.56 11.10 12.54
CA LEU A 8 8.65 11.77 13.84
C LEU A 8 7.57 11.33 14.84
N ARG A 9 6.59 10.54 14.37
CA ARG A 9 5.45 10.00 15.11
C ARG A 9 5.20 8.56 14.64
N PRO A 10 4.40 7.76 15.38
CA PRO A 10 3.99 6.45 14.91
C PRO A 10 3.40 6.52 13.49
N LEU A 11 3.91 5.69 12.58
CA LEU A 11 3.52 5.74 11.17
C LEU A 11 2.02 5.51 10.97
N ALA A 12 1.41 4.63 11.76
CA ALA A 12 -0.03 4.36 11.68
C ALA A 12 -0.86 5.62 11.94
N GLU A 13 -0.48 6.44 12.94
CA GLU A 13 -1.15 7.72 13.21
C GLU A 13 -1.01 8.69 12.03
N ILE A 14 0.20 8.81 11.47
CA ILE A 14 0.46 9.67 10.31
C ILE A 14 -0.40 9.25 9.12
N VAL A 15 -0.45 7.95 8.85
CA VAL A 15 -1.24 7.39 7.74
C VAL A 15 -2.72 7.60 7.96
N GLU A 16 -3.24 7.33 9.15
CA GLU A 16 -4.65 7.53 9.48
C GLU A 16 -5.05 9.00 9.30
N CYS A 17 -4.25 9.95 9.81
CA CYS A 17 -4.48 11.38 9.61
C CYS A 17 -4.40 11.78 8.13
N ALA A 18 -3.45 11.25 7.37
CA ALA A 18 -3.30 11.57 5.95
C ALA A 18 -4.54 11.13 5.15
N PHE A 19 -5.04 9.92 5.38
CA PHE A 19 -6.24 9.41 4.70
C PHE A 19 -7.52 10.11 5.17
N ALA A 20 -7.62 10.47 6.46
CA ALA A 20 -8.71 11.32 6.95
C ALA A 20 -8.73 12.71 6.29
N ALA A 21 -7.57 13.19 5.85
CA ALA A 21 -7.42 14.45 5.10
C ALA A 21 -7.56 14.29 3.57
N GLY A 22 -7.85 13.08 3.07
CA GLY A 22 -8.11 12.84 1.64
C GLY A 22 -6.96 12.26 0.83
N ALA A 23 -5.94 11.66 1.45
CA ALA A 23 -5.01 10.82 0.69
C ALA A 23 -5.71 9.54 0.20
N ASP A 24 -5.42 9.13 -1.05
CA ASP A 24 -6.01 7.92 -1.64
C ASP A 24 -5.01 6.77 -1.82
N TRP A 25 -3.71 7.09 -1.81
CA TRP A 25 -2.62 6.17 -2.13
C TRP A 25 -1.61 6.06 -1.00
N LEU A 26 -1.35 4.83 -0.58
CA LEU A 26 -0.28 4.46 0.34
C LEU A 26 0.77 3.65 -0.41
N GLN A 27 2.01 4.08 -0.38
CA GLN A 27 3.14 3.26 -0.81
C GLN A 27 4.03 2.96 0.39
N VAL A 28 4.16 1.67 0.72
CA VAL A 28 5.03 1.16 1.78
C VAL A 28 6.37 0.78 1.19
N ARG A 29 7.43 1.44 1.68
CA ARG A 29 8.80 1.22 1.25
C ARG A 29 9.71 1.15 2.47
N ASP A 30 10.20 -0.05 2.76
CA ASP A 30 11.27 -0.26 3.72
C ASP A 30 12.24 -1.28 3.11
N ARG A 31 13.55 -0.99 3.16
CA ARG A 31 14.60 -1.83 2.56
C ARG A 31 15.27 -2.75 3.58
N GLU A 32 14.96 -2.59 4.86
CA GLU A 32 15.67 -3.23 5.97
C GLU A 32 14.84 -4.31 6.63
N LEU A 33 13.51 -4.19 6.56
CA LEU A 33 12.60 -5.19 7.10
C LEU A 33 12.61 -6.47 6.26
N ASP A 34 12.61 -7.60 6.95
CA ASP A 34 12.37 -8.90 6.34
C ASP A 34 10.92 -9.04 5.85
N GLY A 35 10.58 -10.16 5.20
CA GLY A 35 9.23 -10.37 4.67
C GLY A 35 8.12 -10.37 5.71
N ARG A 36 8.37 -10.93 6.91
CA ARG A 36 7.37 -11.02 7.97
C ARG A 36 7.12 -9.64 8.58
N ALA A 37 8.19 -8.93 8.92
CA ALA A 37 8.11 -7.60 9.51
C ALA A 37 7.53 -6.59 8.51
N LEU A 38 7.90 -6.68 7.23
CA LEU A 38 7.32 -5.83 6.19
C LEU A 38 5.83 -6.13 5.99
N LEU A 39 5.40 -7.39 6.01
CA LEU A 39 3.99 -7.74 5.94
C LEU A 39 3.20 -7.17 7.13
N ALA A 40 3.71 -7.33 8.35
CA ALA A 40 3.09 -6.77 9.55
C ALA A 40 2.91 -5.25 9.43
N LEU A 41 3.95 -4.54 8.97
CA LEU A 41 3.88 -3.10 8.73
C LEU A 41 2.85 -2.75 7.65
N VAL A 42 2.83 -3.46 6.52
CA VAL A 42 1.85 -3.22 5.45
C VAL A 42 0.42 -3.39 5.97
N CYS A 43 0.16 -4.42 6.78
CA CYS A 43 -1.15 -4.65 7.37
C CYS A 43 -1.54 -3.53 8.35
N GLU A 44 -0.63 -3.16 9.25
CA GLU A 44 -0.85 -2.08 10.21
C GLU A 44 -1.20 -0.76 9.51
N LEU A 45 -0.40 -0.36 8.52
CA LEU A 45 -0.60 0.89 7.79
C LEU A 45 -1.82 0.82 6.86
N GLY A 46 -2.11 -0.35 6.28
CA GLY A 46 -3.32 -0.56 5.47
C GLY A 46 -4.60 -0.39 6.28
N ALA A 47 -4.65 -0.97 7.48
CA ALA A 47 -5.78 -0.80 8.41
C ALA A 47 -5.92 0.67 8.86
N ALA A 48 -4.81 1.36 9.12
CA ALA A 48 -4.81 2.79 9.45
C ALA A 48 -5.35 3.65 8.30
N ALA A 49 -4.93 3.38 7.06
CA ALA A 49 -5.42 4.05 5.87
C ALA A 49 -6.94 3.86 5.71
N PHE A 50 -7.43 2.63 5.93
CA PHE A 50 -8.85 2.32 5.87
C PHE A 50 -9.66 3.07 6.92
N ARG A 51 -9.20 3.11 8.18
CA ARG A 51 -9.86 3.89 9.24
C ARG A 51 -9.92 5.38 8.91
N GLY A 52 -8.82 5.94 8.41
CA GLY A 52 -8.75 7.34 7.99
C GLY A 52 -9.74 7.66 6.87
N ALA A 53 -9.76 6.87 5.79
CA ALA A 53 -10.69 7.05 4.68
C ALA A 53 -12.16 6.90 5.12
N ALA A 54 -12.46 5.93 5.98
CA ALA A 54 -13.79 5.76 6.53
C ALA A 54 -14.22 6.95 7.41
N ALA A 55 -13.29 7.57 8.15
CA ALA A 55 -13.56 8.80 8.91
C ALA A 55 -13.87 9.99 7.99
N ALA A 56 -13.10 10.16 6.90
CA ALA A 56 -13.36 11.19 5.91
C ALA A 56 -14.75 11.03 5.27
N ALA A 57 -15.13 9.81 4.89
CA ALA A 57 -16.44 9.51 4.32
C ALA A 57 -17.59 9.84 5.30
N ARG A 58 -17.45 9.52 6.58
CA ARG A 58 -18.43 9.92 7.62
C ARG A 58 -18.53 11.44 7.80
N GLY A 59 -17.45 12.17 7.50
CA GLY A 59 -17.41 13.62 7.48
C GLY A 59 -18.02 14.27 6.23
N GLY A 60 -18.55 13.48 5.29
CA GLY A 60 -19.19 13.97 4.07
C GLY A 60 -18.26 14.10 2.86
N ALA A 61 -17.01 13.62 2.95
CA ALA A 61 -16.15 13.50 1.77
C ALA A 61 -16.57 12.32 0.89
N ASP A 62 -16.21 12.37 -0.40
CA ASP A 62 -16.39 11.23 -1.29
C ASP A 62 -15.59 10.02 -0.78
N ALA A 63 -16.27 8.88 -0.64
CA ALA A 63 -15.64 7.68 -0.14
C ALA A 63 -14.68 7.09 -1.19
N VAL A 64 -13.37 7.26 -0.97
CA VAL A 64 -12.33 6.62 -1.79
C VAL A 64 -11.68 5.51 -0.98
N ALA A 65 -11.78 4.27 -1.50
CA ALA A 65 -11.10 3.13 -0.89
C ALA A 65 -9.56 3.29 -1.03
N PRO A 66 -8.79 3.07 0.06
CA PRO A 66 -7.33 3.17 -0.01
C PRO A 66 -6.71 2.23 -1.04
N ARG A 67 -5.75 2.75 -1.80
CA ARG A 67 -4.92 1.98 -2.74
C ARG A 67 -3.52 1.81 -2.15
N ILE A 68 -3.06 0.58 -2.03
CA ILE A 68 -1.82 0.23 -1.32
C ILE A 68 -0.82 -0.37 -2.30
N LEU A 69 0.40 0.16 -2.33
CA LEU A 69 1.52 -0.36 -3.10
C LEU A 69 2.66 -0.78 -2.18
N VAL A 70 3.13 -2.02 -2.32
CA VAL A 70 4.34 -2.50 -1.65
C VAL A 70 5.51 -2.36 -2.61
N ASN A 71 6.56 -1.64 -2.20
CA ASN A 71 7.70 -1.40 -3.08
C ASN A 71 8.57 -2.67 -3.23
N ARG A 72 8.74 -3.14 -4.47
CA ARG A 72 9.60 -4.27 -4.89
C ARG A 72 9.38 -5.63 -4.21
N ARG A 73 8.42 -5.77 -3.30
CA ARG A 73 8.13 -7.01 -2.54
C ARG A 73 6.78 -7.60 -2.93
N ARG A 74 6.75 -8.24 -4.10
CA ARG A 74 5.54 -8.87 -4.67
C ARG A 74 4.95 -9.96 -3.78
N ASP A 75 5.81 -10.72 -3.11
CA ASP A 75 5.46 -11.76 -2.16
C ASP A 75 4.69 -11.18 -0.97
N VAL A 76 5.14 -10.04 -0.45
CA VAL A 76 4.47 -9.32 0.62
C VAL A 76 3.16 -8.70 0.14
N ALA A 77 3.13 -8.12 -1.07
CA ALA A 77 1.89 -7.59 -1.65
C ALA A 77 0.81 -8.69 -1.78
N LEU A 78 1.19 -9.88 -2.23
CA LEU A 78 0.28 -11.03 -2.32
C LEU A 78 -0.21 -11.48 -0.94
N ALA A 79 0.68 -11.61 0.03
CA ALA A 79 0.31 -11.98 1.40
C ALA A 79 -0.63 -10.95 2.05
N ALA A 80 -0.37 -9.65 1.82
CA ALA A 80 -1.18 -8.56 2.37
C ALA A 80 -2.62 -8.58 1.85
N ARG A 81 -2.87 -9.04 0.61
CA ARG A 81 -4.22 -9.19 0.05
C ARG A 81 -5.09 -10.13 0.88
N ALA A 82 -4.53 -11.26 1.30
CA ALA A 82 -5.24 -12.20 2.15
C ALA A 82 -5.42 -11.63 3.57
N ALA A 83 -4.38 -11.01 4.13
CA ALA A 83 -4.39 -10.50 5.49
C ALA A 83 -5.37 -9.33 5.69
N LEU A 84 -5.47 -8.42 4.72
CA LEU A 84 -6.33 -7.23 4.79
C LEU A 84 -7.75 -7.46 4.28
N ALA A 85 -8.06 -8.65 3.74
CA ALA A 85 -9.42 -8.97 3.32
C ALA A 85 -10.42 -8.90 4.49
N HIS A 86 -9.98 -9.27 5.71
CA HIS A 86 -10.81 -9.18 6.91
C HIS A 86 -11.09 -7.74 7.37
N GLU A 87 -10.26 -6.79 6.96
CA GLU A 87 -10.43 -5.36 7.23
C GLU A 87 -11.34 -4.68 6.19
N GLY A 88 -11.92 -5.44 5.25
CA GLY A 88 -12.78 -4.91 4.18
C GLY A 88 -12.00 -4.21 3.06
N VAL A 89 -10.68 -4.33 3.04
CA VAL A 89 -9.85 -3.80 1.94
C VAL A 89 -9.95 -4.73 0.75
N ASP A 90 -10.41 -4.21 -0.40
CA ASP A 90 -10.41 -4.98 -1.64
C ASP A 90 -8.96 -5.37 -2.01
N GLY A 91 -8.71 -6.67 -2.11
CA GLY A 91 -7.40 -7.19 -2.51
C GLY A 91 -6.95 -6.70 -3.89
N ALA A 92 -7.83 -6.23 -4.77
CA ALA A 92 -7.45 -5.58 -6.03
C ALA A 92 -6.83 -4.19 -5.83
N ALA A 93 -7.15 -3.52 -4.71
CA ALA A 93 -6.56 -2.23 -4.33
C ALA A 93 -5.14 -2.37 -3.74
N ILE A 94 -4.62 -3.58 -3.61
CA ILE A 94 -3.27 -3.87 -3.12
C ILE A 94 -2.41 -4.37 -4.28
N GLY A 95 -1.25 -3.75 -4.45
CA GLY A 95 -0.34 -4.04 -5.56
C GLY A 95 1.13 -3.86 -5.24
N VAL A 96 1.94 -3.90 -6.29
CA VAL A 96 3.40 -3.77 -6.20
C VAL A 96 3.87 -2.55 -6.99
N HIS A 97 4.82 -1.81 -6.43
CA HIS A 97 5.57 -0.81 -7.19
C HIS A 97 6.90 -1.40 -7.61
N LEU A 98 7.13 -1.48 -8.92
CA LEU A 98 8.32 -2.05 -9.54
C LEU A 98 9.43 -1.00 -9.62
N GLY A 99 10.65 -1.41 -9.26
CA GLY A 99 11.86 -0.62 -9.50
C GLY A 99 12.26 -0.67 -10.97
N PHE A 100 13.17 0.22 -11.38
CA PHE A 100 13.76 0.23 -12.73
C PHE A 100 14.53 -1.06 -13.07
N ASP A 101 14.96 -1.80 -12.06
CA ASP A 101 15.70 -3.07 -12.10
C ASP A 101 14.79 -4.30 -11.90
N ALA A 102 13.48 -4.10 -11.86
CA ALA A 102 12.52 -5.17 -11.58
C ALA A 102 12.11 -5.93 -12.85
N VAL A 103 11.47 -7.08 -12.64
CA VAL A 103 10.79 -7.82 -13.71
C VAL A 103 9.83 -6.91 -14.50
N GLY A 104 9.73 -7.11 -15.81
CA GLY A 104 8.82 -6.32 -16.64
C GLY A 104 7.35 -6.46 -16.23
N VAL A 105 6.52 -5.50 -16.63
CA VAL A 105 5.08 -5.44 -16.26
C VAL A 105 4.35 -6.75 -16.59
N ALA A 106 4.60 -7.37 -17.75
CA ALA A 106 3.98 -8.62 -18.15
C ALA A 106 4.29 -9.79 -17.20
N GLU A 107 5.51 -9.83 -16.65
CA GLU A 107 5.90 -10.83 -15.65
C GLU A 107 5.28 -10.52 -14.30
N ALA A 108 5.24 -9.25 -13.89
CA ALA A 108 4.55 -8.84 -12.67
C ALA A 108 3.06 -9.23 -12.70
N ARG A 109 2.37 -8.98 -13.83
CA ARG A 109 0.95 -9.35 -14.03
C ARG A 109 0.69 -10.84 -13.88
N ARG A 110 1.57 -11.69 -14.43
CA ARG A 110 1.49 -13.15 -14.26
C ARG A 110 1.54 -13.59 -12.79
N LEU A 111 2.19 -12.80 -11.93
CA LEU A 111 2.42 -13.15 -10.53
C LEU A 111 1.40 -12.54 -9.57
N VAL A 112 1.05 -11.26 -9.77
CA VAL A 112 0.10 -10.55 -8.89
C VAL A 112 -1.35 -10.62 -9.38
N GLY A 113 -1.55 -11.08 -10.62
CA GLY A 113 -2.84 -11.17 -11.29
C GLY A 113 -3.21 -9.89 -12.06
N GLU A 114 -4.13 -10.04 -13.01
CA GLU A 114 -4.54 -8.97 -13.94
C GLU A 114 -5.11 -7.72 -13.26
N ARG A 115 -5.81 -7.91 -12.13
CA ARG A 115 -6.53 -6.82 -11.45
C ARG A 115 -5.71 -6.08 -10.38
N ALA A 116 -4.51 -6.57 -10.03
CA ALA A 116 -3.70 -5.92 -9.01
C ALA A 116 -3.13 -4.59 -9.50
N LEU A 117 -2.79 -3.68 -8.60
CA LEU A 117 -2.09 -2.45 -9.00
C LEU A 117 -0.62 -2.77 -9.34
N VAL A 118 -0.12 -2.23 -10.46
CA VAL A 118 1.30 -2.32 -10.85
C VAL A 118 1.79 -0.91 -11.15
N GLY A 119 2.61 -0.38 -10.25
CA GLY A 119 3.31 0.89 -10.44
C GLY A 119 4.69 0.66 -11.07
N VAL A 120 5.13 1.59 -11.92
CA VAL A 120 6.48 1.61 -12.49
C VAL A 120 7.12 2.96 -12.22
N SER A 121 8.45 2.97 -12.08
CA SER A 121 9.22 4.23 -12.05
C SER A 121 9.71 4.50 -13.46
N ALA A 122 9.28 5.60 -14.08
CA ALA A 122 9.76 6.06 -15.38
C ALA A 122 10.74 7.21 -15.16
N HIS A 123 11.91 7.15 -15.80
CA HIS A 123 13.00 8.13 -15.61
C HIS A 123 13.51 8.72 -16.93
N ASP A 124 12.97 8.29 -18.05
CA ASP A 124 13.22 8.75 -19.41
C ASP A 124 11.90 8.70 -20.22
N ALA A 125 11.90 9.39 -21.37
CA ALA A 125 10.74 9.57 -22.26
C ALA A 125 10.85 8.70 -23.50
#